data_AF-A0A842Q4C0-F1
#
_entry.id   AF-A0A842Q4C0-F1
#
_cell.length_a   1.000
_cell.length_b   1.000
_cell.length_c   1.000
_cell.angle_alpha   90.00
_cell.angle_beta   90.00
_cell.angle_gamma   90.00
#
_symmetry.space_group_name_H-M   'P 1'
#
loop_
_entity.id
_entity.type
_entity.pdbx_description
1 polymer ?
#
loop_
_entity_poly.entity_id
_entity_poly.type
_entity_poly.pdbx_seq_one_letter_code
_entity_poly.pdbx_strand_id
1 'polypeptide(L)'
;MVDFDKIEELAKEYIELKKGEQESKSKNAAINLMDLLSSKDFAFPLKKEVAESNGTATYLYLNNKTYPHLFEFIAQILHLEIPIIINNVKFGPGEIIVNSDNEKDAKQQLDSCVKELQKLISGKKNKVFAI
;
A
#
# COMPACT_ATOMS: atom_id res chain seq x y z
N MET A 1 -10.07 9.54 -8.08
CA MET A 1 -9.86 8.24 -7.40
C MET A 1 -8.76 7.52 -8.16
N VAL A 2 -7.73 7.03 -7.45
CA VAL A 2 -6.62 6.33 -8.09
C VAL A 2 -7.09 4.95 -8.56
N ASP A 3 -6.69 4.54 -9.76
CA ASP A 3 -6.99 3.23 -10.31
C ASP A 3 -6.03 2.17 -9.76
N PHE A 4 -6.53 1.32 -8.87
CA PHE A 4 -5.71 0.29 -8.21
C PHE A 4 -5.36 -0.88 -9.11
N ASP A 5 -6.12 -1.16 -10.17
CA ASP A 5 -5.73 -2.20 -11.15
C ASP A 5 -4.51 -1.73 -11.91
N LYS A 6 -4.52 -0.46 -12.32
CA LYS A 6 -3.38 0.18 -12.95
C LYS A 6 -2.16 0.24 -12.01
N ILE A 7 -2.36 0.53 -10.71
CA ILE A 7 -1.26 0.49 -9.73
C ILE A 7 -0.65 -0.92 -9.66
N GLU A 8 -1.48 -1.95 -9.59
CA GLU A 8 -1.01 -3.35 -9.53
C GLU A 8 -0.21 -3.74 -10.77
N GLU A 9 -0.69 -3.36 -11.96
CA GLU A 9 0.01 -3.59 -13.22
C GLU A 9 1.36 -2.84 -13.26
N LEU A 10 1.40 -1.57 -12.85
CA LEU A 10 2.64 -0.79 -12.77
C LEU A 10 3.63 -1.38 -11.76
N ALA A 11 3.13 -1.88 -10.63
CA ALA A 11 3.96 -2.54 -9.61
C ALA A 11 4.56 -3.84 -10.16
N LYS A 12 3.77 -4.62 -10.91
CA LYS A 12 4.26 -5.80 -11.63
C LYS A 12 5.34 -5.43 -12.65
N GLU A 13 5.11 -4.40 -13.46
CA GLU A 13 6.08 -3.91 -14.44
C GLU A 13 7.40 -3.49 -13.77
N TYR A 14 7.34 -2.77 -12.64
CA TYR A 14 8.54 -2.42 -11.87
C TYR A 14 9.33 -3.67 -11.45
N ILE A 15 8.66 -4.68 -10.92
CA ILE A 15 9.31 -5.92 -10.45
C ILE A 15 9.98 -6.65 -11.62
N GLU A 16 9.31 -6.73 -12.78
CA GLU A 16 9.86 -7.33 -13.99
C GLU A 16 11.07 -6.56 -14.53
N LEU A 17 10.98 -5.23 -14.62
CA LEU A 17 12.09 -4.36 -15.05
C LEU A 17 13.31 -4.49 -14.13
N LYS A 18 13.09 -4.59 -12.81
CA LYS A 18 14.15 -4.76 -11.83
C LYS A 18 14.83 -6.13 -11.94
N LYS A 19 14.06 -7.20 -12.16
CA LYS A 19 14.59 -8.55 -12.42
C LYS A 19 15.39 -8.62 -13.72
N GLY A 20 14.97 -7.88 -14.75
CA GLY A 20 15.69 -7.75 -16.02
C GLY A 20 16.87 -6.77 -15.99
N GLU A 21 17.29 -6.29 -14.81
CA GLU A 21 18.41 -5.35 -14.62
C GLU A 21 18.27 -4.04 -15.42
N GLN A 22 17.05 -3.64 -15.76
CA GLN A 22 16.75 -2.40 -16.47
C GLN A 22 16.67 -1.22 -15.48
N GLU A 23 17.82 -0.87 -14.89
CA GLU A 23 17.92 0.05 -13.75
C GLU A 23 17.20 1.39 -13.98
N SER A 24 17.47 2.08 -15.11
CA SER A 24 16.87 3.38 -15.41
C SER A 24 15.34 3.32 -15.57
N LYS A 25 14.81 2.28 -16.21
CA LYS A 25 13.36 2.11 -16.38
C LYS A 25 12.68 1.72 -15.07
N SER A 26 13.29 0.80 -14.32
CA SER A 26 12.78 0.41 -13.00
C SER A 26 12.78 1.60 -12.03
N LYS A 27 13.78 2.48 -12.09
CA LYS A 27 13.82 3.73 -11.34
C LYS A 27 12.66 4.67 -11.68
N ASN A 28 12.41 4.90 -12.97
CA ASN A 28 11.29 5.74 -13.41
C ASN A 28 9.93 5.13 -13.01
N ALA A 29 9.76 3.82 -13.17
CA ALA A 29 8.56 3.11 -12.72
C ALA A 29 8.34 3.24 -11.21
N ALA A 30 9.40 3.12 -10.41
CA ALA A 30 9.34 3.32 -8.97
C ALA A 30 8.91 4.75 -8.60
N ILE A 31 9.48 5.76 -9.25
CA ILE A 31 9.12 7.17 -9.00
C ILE A 31 7.64 7.40 -9.30
N ASN A 32 7.16 6.91 -10.46
CA ASN A 32 5.76 7.03 -10.86
C ASN A 32 4.82 6.36 -9.84
N LEU A 33 5.14 5.15 -9.39
CA LEU A 33 4.38 4.45 -8.35
C LEU A 33 4.39 5.22 -7.04
N MET A 34 5.56 5.67 -6.57
CA MET A 34 5.67 6.44 -5.34
C MET A 34 4.83 7.72 -5.37
N ASP A 35 4.73 8.39 -6.52
CA ASP A 35 3.88 9.57 -6.71
C ASP A 35 2.38 9.25 -6.63
N LEU A 36 1.95 8.14 -7.24
CA LEU A 36 0.57 7.67 -7.14
C LEU A 36 0.20 7.33 -5.68
N LEU A 37 1.09 6.60 -4.98
CA LEU A 37 0.87 6.18 -3.60
C LEU A 37 0.90 7.36 -2.63
N SER A 38 1.71 8.38 -2.89
CA SER A 38 1.83 9.58 -2.06
C SER A 38 0.79 10.65 -2.37
N SER A 39 -0.08 10.43 -3.36
CA SER A 39 -1.14 11.37 -3.74
C SER A 39 -2.15 11.57 -2.60
N LYS A 40 -2.66 12.79 -2.45
CA LYS A 40 -3.72 13.11 -1.48
C LYS A 40 -5.01 12.32 -1.71
N ASP A 41 -5.24 11.86 -2.95
CA ASP A 41 -6.42 11.10 -3.35
C ASP A 41 -6.24 9.58 -3.20
N PHE A 42 -5.09 9.12 -2.70
CA PHE A 42 -4.85 7.71 -2.49
C PHE A 42 -5.66 7.21 -1.28
N ALA A 43 -6.54 6.25 -1.55
CA ALA A 43 -7.31 5.52 -0.55
C ALA A 43 -7.48 4.09 -1.05
N PHE A 44 -7.31 3.11 -0.17
CA PHE A 44 -7.51 1.72 -0.54
C PHE A 44 -8.96 1.46 -0.99
N PRO A 45 -9.18 0.65 -2.04
CA PRO A 45 -10.51 0.35 -2.56
C PRO A 45 -11.15 -0.73 -1.69
N LEU A 46 -11.66 -0.34 -0.52
CA LEU A 46 -12.21 -1.26 0.47
C LEU A 46 -13.73 -1.41 0.31
N LYS A 47 -14.25 -2.59 0.63
CA LYS A 47 -15.68 -2.83 0.81
C LYS A 47 -16.22 -1.98 1.96
N LYS A 48 -17.53 -1.71 1.91
CA LYS A 48 -18.22 -1.04 3.02
C LYS A 48 -18.40 -1.98 4.20
N GLU A 49 -18.62 -3.26 3.94
CA GLU A 49 -18.75 -4.28 4.97
C GLU A 49 -17.39 -4.52 5.64
N VAL A 50 -17.37 -4.37 6.97
CA VAL A 50 -16.22 -4.66 7.82
C VAL A 50 -16.53 -5.92 8.62
N ALA A 51 -15.62 -6.89 8.61
CA ALA A 51 -15.75 -8.07 9.46
C ALA A 51 -15.11 -7.81 10.81
N GLU A 52 -15.93 -7.71 11.86
CA GLU A 52 -15.48 -7.52 13.24
C GLU A 52 -15.41 -8.86 13.97
N SER A 53 -14.27 -9.17 14.58
CA SER A 53 -14.09 -10.37 15.41
C SER A 53 -12.97 -10.16 16.41
N ASN A 54 -13.21 -10.50 17.68
CA ASN A 54 -12.19 -10.55 18.74
C ASN A 54 -11.27 -9.31 18.83
N GLY A 55 -11.85 -8.11 18.86
CA GLY A 55 -11.09 -6.85 18.94
C GLY A 55 -10.30 -6.51 17.66
N THR A 56 -10.73 -7.07 16.52
CA THR A 56 -10.11 -6.85 15.22
C THR A 56 -11.19 -6.50 14.19
N ALA A 57 -10.91 -5.47 13.39
CA ALA A 57 -11.68 -5.09 12.22
C ALA A 57 -10.91 -5.48 10.95
N THR A 58 -11.54 -6.29 10.10
CA THR A 58 -10.96 -6.77 8.84
C THR A 58 -11.65 -6.10 7.66
N TYR A 59 -10.85 -5.45 6.82
CA TYR A 59 -11.29 -4.74 5.62
C TYR A 59 -10.86 -5.53 4.38
N LEU A 60 -11.83 -5.94 3.57
CA LEU A 60 -11.60 -6.61 2.29
C LEU A 60 -11.59 -5.61 1.14
N TYR A 61 -10.81 -5.89 0.10
CA TYR A 61 -10.82 -5.10 -1.13
C TYR A 61 -12.11 -5.30 -1.94
N LEU A 62 -12.51 -4.27 -2.68
CA LEU A 62 -13.63 -4.30 -3.61
C LEU A 62 -13.46 -5.44 -4.61
N ASN A 63 -14.58 -6.09 -4.95
CA ASN A 63 -14.64 -7.21 -5.90
C ASN A 63 -13.72 -8.40 -5.55
N ASN A 64 -13.34 -8.57 -4.28
CA ASN A 64 -12.41 -9.61 -3.82
C ASN A 64 -11.05 -9.58 -4.55
N LYS A 65 -10.62 -8.39 -4.99
CA LYS A 65 -9.31 -8.21 -5.60
C LYS A 65 -8.20 -8.41 -4.59
N THR A 66 -7.01 -8.70 -5.10
CA THR A 66 -5.78 -8.76 -4.32
C THR A 66 -4.70 -7.93 -5.01
N TYR A 67 -3.74 -7.43 -4.24
CA TYR A 67 -2.70 -6.52 -4.73
C TYR A 67 -1.28 -6.99 -4.40
N PRO A 68 -0.90 -8.25 -4.72
CA PRO A 68 0.39 -8.82 -4.34
C PRO A 68 1.59 -8.01 -4.85
N HIS A 69 1.56 -7.52 -6.10
CA HIS A 69 2.70 -6.79 -6.67
C HIS A 69 2.84 -5.40 -6.04
N LEU A 70 1.72 -4.72 -5.72
CA LEU A 70 1.76 -3.47 -4.96
C LEU A 70 2.46 -3.67 -3.61
N PHE A 71 2.08 -4.71 -2.86
CA PHE A 71 2.70 -4.96 -1.56
C PHE A 71 4.16 -5.43 -1.66
N GLU A 72 4.49 -6.22 -2.67
CA GLU A 72 5.89 -6.55 -2.98
C GLU A 72 6.70 -5.30 -3.31
N PHE A 73 6.16 -4.40 -4.12
CA PHE A 73 6.79 -3.11 -4.42
C PHE A 73 7.06 -2.31 -3.16
N ILE A 74 6.04 -2.06 -2.33
CA ILE A 74 6.16 -1.25 -1.11
C ILE A 74 7.18 -1.90 -0.14
N ALA A 75 7.09 -3.22 0.06
CA ALA A 75 8.03 -3.98 0.88
C ALA A 75 9.47 -3.81 0.39
N GLN A 76 9.71 -3.90 -0.93
CA GLN A 76 11.04 -3.72 -1.50
C GLN A 76 11.59 -2.30 -1.33
N ILE A 77 10.77 -1.26 -1.53
CA ILE A 77 11.26 0.13 -1.43
C ILE A 77 11.47 0.56 0.02
N LEU A 78 10.65 0.08 0.95
CA LEU A 78 10.76 0.41 2.37
C LEU A 78 11.66 -0.55 3.15
N HIS A 79 12.09 -1.67 2.53
CA HIS A 79 12.80 -2.77 3.18
C HIS A 79 12.01 -3.36 4.36
N LEU A 80 10.73 -3.67 4.11
CA LEU A 80 9.80 -4.24 5.07
C LEU A 80 9.34 -5.64 4.62
N GLU A 81 8.73 -6.37 5.54
CA GLU A 81 8.05 -7.64 5.24
C GLU A 81 6.57 -7.42 4.85
N ILE A 82 5.95 -8.44 4.27
CA ILE A 82 4.51 -8.48 3.99
C ILE A 82 3.85 -9.41 5.02
N PRO A 83 2.77 -9.01 5.70
CA PRO A 83 2.08 -7.72 5.57
C PRO A 83 2.90 -6.56 6.12
N ILE A 84 2.68 -5.38 5.56
CA ILE A 84 3.32 -4.16 6.03
C ILE A 84 2.63 -3.72 7.33
N ILE A 85 3.39 -3.60 8.41
CA ILE A 85 2.86 -3.26 9.73
C ILE A 85 3.18 -1.80 10.04
N ILE A 86 2.14 -1.00 10.29
CA ILE A 86 2.26 0.37 10.79
C ILE A 86 1.31 0.50 11.98
N ASN A 87 1.87 0.69 13.16
CA ASN A 87 1.14 0.70 14.44
C ASN A 87 0.24 -0.55 14.56
N ASN A 88 -1.07 -0.35 14.73
CA ASN A 88 -2.06 -1.42 14.91
C ASN A 88 -2.66 -1.93 13.60
N VAL A 89 -2.12 -1.50 12.44
CA VAL A 89 -2.66 -1.83 11.12
C VAL A 89 -1.68 -2.73 10.36
N LYS A 90 -2.20 -3.86 9.86
CA LYS A 90 -1.50 -4.78 8.97
C LYS A 90 -2.07 -4.61 7.56
N PHE A 91 -1.26 -4.11 6.65
CA PHE A 91 -1.62 -3.97 5.25
C PHE A 91 -1.15 -5.20 4.47
N GLY A 92 -2.08 -6.06 4.09
CA GLY A 92 -1.82 -7.28 3.34
C GLY A 92 -2.40 -7.24 1.93
N PRO A 93 -1.95 -8.13 1.03
CA PRO A 93 -2.39 -8.14 -0.37
C PRO A 93 -3.83 -8.58 -0.56
N GLY A 94 -4.43 -9.31 0.38
CA GLY A 94 -5.85 -9.70 0.30
C GLY A 94 -6.78 -8.89 1.21
N GLU A 95 -6.25 -8.32 2.29
CA GLU A 95 -7.03 -7.67 3.31
C GLU A 95 -6.18 -6.70 4.14
N ILE A 96 -6.84 -5.75 4.79
CA ILE A 96 -6.24 -4.88 5.79
C ILE A 96 -6.87 -5.21 7.15
N ILE A 97 -6.03 -5.46 8.14
CA ILE A 97 -6.45 -5.83 9.48
C ILE A 97 -6.10 -4.70 10.44
N VAL A 98 -7.06 -4.24 11.22
CA VAL A 98 -6.88 -3.22 12.26
C VAL A 98 -7.24 -3.81 13.62
N ASN A 99 -6.30 -3.78 14.56
CA ASN A 99 -6.56 -4.20 15.94
C ASN A 99 -7.28 -3.05 16.67
N SER A 100 -8.61 -3.13 16.78
CA SER A 100 -9.46 -2.14 17.41
C SER A 100 -10.79 -2.76 17.84
N ASP A 101 -11.32 -2.31 18.98
CA ASP A 101 -12.53 -2.86 19.60
C ASP A 101 -13.84 -2.38 18.96
N ASN A 102 -13.78 -1.40 18.05
CA ASN A 102 -14.93 -0.92 17.29
C ASN A 102 -14.54 -0.37 15.91
N GLU A 103 -15.48 -0.41 14.97
CA GLU A 103 -15.34 0.07 13.58
C GLU A 103 -14.91 1.54 13.46
N LYS A 104 -15.46 2.43 14.29
CA LYS A 104 -15.19 3.87 14.20
C LYS A 104 -13.72 4.16 14.50
N ASP A 105 -13.21 3.59 15.58
CA ASP A 105 -11.80 3.72 15.97
C ASP A 105 -10.90 2.99 14.97
N ALA A 106 -11.33 1.82 14.47
CA ALA A 106 -10.59 1.08 13.44
C ALA A 106 -10.39 1.93 12.18
N LYS A 107 -11.45 2.61 11.73
CA LYS A 107 -11.41 3.49 10.56
C LYS A 107 -10.48 4.69 10.77
N GLN A 108 -10.54 5.32 11.94
CA GLN A 108 -9.64 6.44 12.25
C GLN A 108 -8.17 6.01 12.29
N GLN A 109 -7.90 4.84 12.89
CA GLN A 109 -6.55 4.27 12.91
C GLN A 109 -6.06 3.92 11.51
N LEU A 110 -6.92 3.33 10.68
CA LEU A 110 -6.62 3.03 9.29
C LEU A 110 -6.26 4.30 8.51
N ASP A 111 -7.09 5.34 8.56
CA ASP A 111 -6.84 6.61 7.87
C ASP A 111 -5.52 7.26 8.31
N SER A 112 -5.21 7.18 9.61
CA SER A 112 -3.93 7.66 10.15
C SER A 112 -2.73 6.85 9.63
N CYS A 113 -2.83 5.52 9.63
CA CYS A 113 -1.75 4.64 9.17
C CYS A 113 -1.55 4.70 7.66
N VAL A 114 -2.61 4.96 6.87
CA VAL A 114 -2.48 5.26 5.43
C VAL A 114 -1.63 6.52 5.24
N LYS A 115 -1.91 7.60 5.97
CA LYS A 115 -1.11 8.84 5.89
C LYS A 115 0.34 8.62 6.32
N GLU A 116 0.57 7.76 7.31
CA GLU A 116 1.92 7.39 7.73
C GLU A 116 2.66 6.60 6.65
N LEU A 117 1.99 5.61 6.03
CA LEU A 117 2.54 4.89 4.87
C LEU A 117 2.94 5.86 3.75
N GLN A 118 2.07 6.81 3.41
CA GLN A 118 2.34 7.84 2.40
C GLN A 118 3.57 8.68 2.74
N LYS A 119 3.73 9.07 4.01
CA LYS A 119 4.92 9.81 4.48
C LYS A 119 6.18 8.97 4.36
N LEU A 120 6.13 7.68 4.71
CA LEU A 120 7.28 6.77 4.56
C LEU A 120 7.70 6.64 3.10
N ILE A 121 6.74 6.46 2.19
CA ILE A 121 6.97 6.37 0.75
C ILE A 121 7.55 7.70 0.21
N SER A 122 6.94 8.83 0.54
CA SER A 122 7.45 10.17 0.15
C SER A 122 8.87 10.42 0.69
N GLY A 123 9.12 10.05 1.94
CA GLY A 123 10.44 10.17 2.56
C GLY A 123 11.49 9.30 1.86
N LYS A 124 11.13 8.07 1.47
CA LYS A 124 12.00 7.19 0.68
C LYS A 124 12.31 7.78 -0.69
N LYS A 125 11.29 8.33 -1.37
CA LYS A 125 11.44 9.01 -2.66
C LYS A 125 12.48 10.12 -2.56
N ASN A 126 12.35 11.02 -1.59
CA ASN A 126 13.25 12.15 -1.42
C ASN A 126 14.69 11.73 -1.10
N LYS A 127 14.89 10.64 -0.33
CA LYS A 127 16.21 10.13 0.03
C LYS A 127 16.93 9.42 -1.12
N VAL A 128 16.21 8.61 -1.90
CA VAL A 128 16.83 7.71 -2.90
C VAL A 128 16.80 8.29 -4.30
N PHE A 129 15.81 9.12 -4.60
CA PHE A 129 15.61 9.66 -5.94
C PHE A 129 15.86 11.15 -6.04
N ALA A 130 16.48 11.77 -5.00
CA ALA A 130 16.90 13.17 -4.90
C ALA A 130 16.70 13.94 -6.23
N ILE A 131 15.51 14.52 -6.35
CA ILE A 131 15.12 15.40 -7.45
C ILE A 131 15.48 16.82 -7.03
#